data_AF-A0A1V5K541-F1
#
_entry.id   AF-A0A1V5K541-F1
#
_cell.length_a   1.000
_cell.length_b   1.000
_cell.length_c   1.000
_cell.angle_alpha   90.00
_cell.angle_beta   90.00
_cell.angle_gamma   90.00
#
_symmetry.space_group_name_H-M   'P 1'
#
loop_
_entity.id
_entity.type
_entity.pdbx_description
1 polymer ?
#
loop_
_entity_poly.entity_id
_entity_poly.type
_entity_poly.pdbx_seq_one_letter_code
_entity_poly.pdbx_strand_id
1 'polypeptide(L)'
;MVTLTALTKGRPGYISDPVIDTAKRQIIYAHCVASNRVFGPTGPANPFQILTHSEDRQGASVRSVMPVGYLTTTIEIQPDRNEILMHQAKAVDNDPDDRACRTKLAAEPIGDMEKLFAYWDQFSWHRVTCYGDLKESIYALADELGWKVVEEA
;
A
#
# COMPACT_ATOMS: atom_id res chain seq x y z
N MET A 1 6.94 -1.74 7.65
CA MET A 1 5.63 -1.99 8.33
C MET A 1 5.54 -1.31 9.70
N VAL A 2 6.55 -1.40 10.58
CA VAL A 2 6.47 -0.89 11.98
C VAL A 2 6.13 0.60 12.09
N THR A 3 6.71 1.46 11.25
CA THR A 3 6.48 2.92 11.28
C THR A 3 5.01 3.28 11.15
N LEU A 4 4.31 2.74 10.14
CA LEU A 4 2.89 3.03 9.92
C LEU A 4 2.02 2.48 11.05
N THR A 5 2.35 1.30 11.58
CA THR A 5 1.64 0.76 12.75
C THR A 5 1.79 1.66 13.97
N ALA A 6 2.98 2.23 14.20
CA ALA A 6 3.21 3.16 15.30
C ALA A 6 2.44 4.48 15.11
N LEU A 7 2.54 5.10 13.93
CA LEU A 7 1.83 6.36 13.63
C LEU A 7 0.31 6.24 13.75
N THR A 8 -0.23 5.07 13.43
CA THR A 8 -1.67 4.80 13.46
C THR A 8 -2.17 4.17 14.75
N LYS A 9 -1.28 3.91 15.71
CA LYS A 9 -1.58 3.18 16.95
C LYS A 9 -2.20 1.80 16.70
N GLY A 10 -1.74 1.10 15.65
CA GLY A 10 -2.04 -0.31 15.44
C GLY A 10 -2.62 -0.70 14.08
N ARG A 11 -2.78 0.21 13.11
CA ARG A 11 -3.22 -0.21 11.77
C ARG A 11 -2.10 -1.02 11.08
N PRO A 12 -2.44 -2.17 10.47
CA PRO A 12 -1.45 -2.95 9.75
C PRO A 12 -1.07 -2.25 8.45
N GLY A 13 0.24 -2.23 8.17
CA GLY A 13 0.71 -2.00 6.81
C GLY A 13 0.43 -3.21 5.93
N TYR A 14 0.28 -2.95 4.64
CA TYR A 14 0.18 -3.94 3.58
C TYR A 14 1.36 -3.71 2.65
N ILE A 15 2.25 -4.70 2.52
CA ILE A 15 3.30 -4.65 1.51
C ILE A 15 2.59 -4.59 0.16
N SER A 16 3.01 -3.67 -0.69
CA SER A 16 2.38 -3.41 -1.96
C SER A 16 3.42 -3.37 -3.06
N ASP A 17 3.23 -4.25 -4.03
CA ASP A 17 3.90 -4.24 -5.31
C ASP A 17 2.97 -3.58 -6.33
N PRO A 18 3.13 -2.28 -6.60
CA PRO A 18 2.17 -1.54 -7.40
C PRO A 18 2.31 -1.92 -8.88
N VAL A 19 1.19 -2.34 -9.47
CA VAL A 19 1.02 -2.43 -10.92
C VAL A 19 0.16 -1.26 -11.36
N ILE A 20 0.58 -0.55 -12.41
CA ILE A 20 -0.09 0.67 -12.86
C ILE A 20 -1.00 0.35 -14.06
N ASP A 21 -2.31 0.51 -13.90
CA ASP A 21 -3.32 0.37 -14.97
C ASP A 21 -3.73 1.78 -15.47
N THR A 22 -3.08 2.23 -16.54
CA THR A 22 -3.32 3.55 -17.14
C THR A 22 -4.68 3.67 -17.80
N ALA A 23 -5.29 2.56 -18.25
CA ALA A 23 -6.60 2.58 -18.89
C ALA A 23 -7.71 2.93 -17.89
N LYS A 24 -7.55 2.51 -16.63
CA LYS A 24 -8.49 2.82 -15.54
C LYS A 24 -8.02 3.94 -14.62
N ARG A 25 -6.80 4.45 -14.83
CA ARG A 25 -6.11 5.38 -13.93
C ARG A 25 -5.99 4.81 -12.49
N GLN A 26 -5.53 3.57 -12.37
CA GLN A 26 -5.45 2.85 -11.10
C GLN A 26 -4.04 2.35 -10.78
N ILE A 27 -3.73 2.27 -9.49
CA ILE A 27 -2.64 1.46 -8.94
C ILE A 27 -3.26 0.20 -8.35
N ILE A 28 -2.72 -0.95 -8.70
CA ILE A 28 -3.08 -2.24 -8.11
C ILE A 28 -1.98 -2.63 -7.13
N TYR A 29 -2.25 -2.51 -5.84
CA TYR A 29 -1.36 -2.95 -4.79
C TYR A 29 -1.52 -4.46 -4.59
N ALA A 30 -0.53 -5.24 -5.01
CA ALA A 30 -0.59 -6.70 -4.99
C ALA A 30 0.39 -7.29 -3.98
N HIS A 31 -0.04 -8.31 -3.22
CA HIS A 31 0.84 -9.13 -2.38
C HIS A 31 0.14 -10.44 -1.96
N CYS A 32 0.93 -11.50 -1.74
CA CYS A 32 0.37 -12.83 -1.51
C CYS A 32 -0.42 -12.93 -0.20
N VAL A 33 -0.03 -12.16 0.81
CA VAL A 33 -0.67 -12.12 2.13
C VAL A 33 -0.98 -10.70 2.55
N ALA A 34 -2.13 -10.51 3.19
CA ALA A 34 -2.56 -9.24 3.74
C ALA A 34 -3.42 -9.43 4.99
N SER A 35 -3.48 -8.41 5.85
CA SER A 35 -4.36 -8.40 7.01
C SER A 35 -5.83 -8.41 6.59
N ASN A 36 -6.68 -9.12 7.34
CA ASN A 36 -8.14 -9.03 7.25
C ASN A 36 -8.75 -7.98 8.20
N ARG A 37 -7.92 -7.13 8.81
CA ARG A 37 -8.33 -6.04 9.71
C ARG A 37 -7.53 -4.78 9.41
N VAL A 38 -7.77 -4.17 8.25
CA VAL A 38 -6.98 -3.04 7.75
C VAL A 38 -7.06 -1.77 8.61
N PHE A 39 -8.10 -1.64 9.44
CA PHE A 39 -8.28 -0.51 10.36
C PHE A 39 -7.70 -0.73 11.77
N GLY A 40 -6.96 -1.83 11.98
CA GLY A 40 -6.32 -2.16 13.26
C GLY A 40 -6.89 -3.42 13.91
N PRO A 41 -6.23 -3.98 14.94
CA PRO A 41 -6.56 -5.28 15.52
C PRO A 41 -7.96 -5.37 16.14
N THR A 42 -8.48 -4.24 16.63
CA THR A 42 -9.85 -4.10 17.17
C THR A 42 -10.85 -3.57 16.14
N GLY A 43 -10.40 -3.25 14.93
CA GLY A 43 -11.23 -2.76 13.83
C GLY A 43 -12.09 -3.87 13.21
N PRO A 44 -13.04 -3.50 12.34
CA PRO A 44 -13.89 -4.47 11.66
C PRO A 44 -13.04 -5.40 10.78
N ALA A 45 -13.41 -6.68 10.78
CA ALA A 45 -12.83 -7.65 9.87
C ALA A 45 -13.40 -7.45 8.47
N ASN A 46 -12.53 -7.46 7.48
CA ASN A 46 -12.94 -7.53 6.08
C ASN A 46 -13.04 -9.00 5.64
N PRO A 47 -13.87 -9.33 4.62
CA PRO A 47 -13.96 -10.69 4.10
C PRO A 47 -12.61 -11.19 3.60
N PHE A 48 -12.38 -12.50 3.68
CA PHE A 48 -11.15 -13.10 3.18
C PHE A 48 -11.40 -14.51 2.66
N GLN A 49 -10.49 -14.99 1.83
CA GLN A 49 -10.42 -16.36 1.34
C GLN A 49 -9.06 -16.95 1.70
N ILE A 50 -9.02 -18.26 1.93
CA ILE A 50 -7.76 -19.00 2.05
C ILE A 50 -7.53 -19.69 0.71
N LEU A 51 -6.44 -19.33 0.05
CA LEU A 51 -5.99 -19.89 -1.23
C LEU A 51 -4.60 -20.49 -1.04
N THR A 52 -4.06 -21.13 -2.07
CA THR A 52 -2.62 -21.44 -2.09
C THR A 52 -1.81 -20.18 -2.36
N HIS A 53 -0.52 -20.16 -2.02
CA HIS A 53 0.38 -19.10 -2.47
C HIS A 53 0.41 -19.07 -4.02
N SER A 54 0.58 -17.88 -4.61
CA SER A 54 0.32 -17.74 -6.06
C SER A 54 1.46 -18.25 -6.93
N GLU A 55 2.70 -18.04 -6.50
CA GLU A 55 3.89 -18.35 -7.29
C GLU A 55 4.17 -19.85 -7.35
N ASP A 56 4.18 -20.52 -6.21
CA ASP A 56 4.50 -21.95 -6.07
C ASP A 56 3.26 -22.84 -6.03
N ARG A 57 2.06 -22.25 -5.94
CA ARG A 57 0.77 -22.95 -5.79
C ARG A 57 0.71 -23.87 -4.59
N GLN A 58 1.48 -23.60 -3.54
CA GLN A 58 1.59 -24.39 -2.33
C GLN A 58 1.26 -23.57 -1.08
N GLY A 59 1.13 -24.23 0.07
CA GLY A 59 0.83 -23.58 1.36
C GLY A 59 -0.54 -22.89 1.42
N ALA A 60 -0.78 -22.14 2.49
CA ALA A 60 -2.00 -21.37 2.70
C ALA A 60 -1.67 -19.86 2.67
N SER A 61 -2.45 -19.11 1.88
CA SER A 61 -2.29 -17.68 1.66
C SER A 61 -3.63 -16.98 1.86
N VAL A 62 -3.64 -15.90 2.63
CA VAL A 62 -4.85 -15.13 2.91
C VAL A 62 -5.06 -14.10 1.80
N ARG A 63 -6.13 -14.27 1.03
CA ARG A 63 -6.66 -13.24 0.13
C ARG A 63 -7.64 -12.37 0.89
N SER A 64 -7.21 -11.16 1.24
CA SER A 64 -8.03 -10.16 1.93
C SER A 64 -8.86 -9.39 0.90
N VAL A 65 -10.18 -9.34 1.07
CA VAL A 65 -11.08 -8.49 0.26
C VAL A 65 -11.26 -7.19 1.03
N MET A 66 -10.45 -6.19 0.71
CA MET A 66 -10.33 -4.99 1.52
C MET A 66 -11.44 -3.95 1.22
N PRO A 67 -11.82 -3.10 2.20
CA PRO A 67 -12.88 -2.11 2.03
C PRO A 67 -12.56 -1.02 0.99
N VAL A 68 -13.50 -0.72 0.10
CA VAL A 68 -13.38 0.36 -0.89
C VAL A 68 -13.97 1.67 -0.35
N GLY A 69 -13.65 2.79 -1.01
CA GLY A 69 -14.13 4.13 -0.66
C GLY A 69 -13.28 4.86 0.37
N TYR A 70 -12.24 4.22 0.89
CA TYR A 70 -11.34 4.80 1.89
C TYR A 70 -10.07 5.34 1.25
N LEU A 71 -9.49 6.35 1.89
CA LEU A 71 -8.15 6.81 1.54
C LEU A 71 -7.09 5.83 2.07
N THR A 72 -6.05 5.62 1.29
CA THR A 72 -4.84 4.92 1.67
C THR A 72 -3.64 5.86 1.52
N THR A 73 -2.68 5.74 2.42
CA THR A 73 -1.37 6.37 2.31
C THR A 73 -0.31 5.29 2.12
N THR A 74 0.52 5.44 1.10
CA THR A 74 1.55 4.48 0.72
C THR A 74 2.89 5.15 0.82
N ILE A 75 3.86 4.47 1.44
CA ILE A 75 5.21 5.00 1.61
C ILE A 75 6.30 3.99 1.27
N GLU A 76 7.45 4.50 0.90
CA GLU A 76 8.74 3.81 0.96
C GLU A 76 9.73 4.69 1.72
N ILE A 77 10.49 4.09 2.63
CA ILE A 77 11.48 4.82 3.44
C ILE A 77 12.87 4.45 2.93
N GLN A 78 13.67 5.46 2.60
CA GLN A 78 15.06 5.32 2.11
C GLN A 78 16.03 6.01 3.09
N PRO A 79 16.49 5.30 4.14
CA PRO A 79 17.36 5.88 5.16
C PRO A 79 18.70 6.39 4.61
N ASP A 80 19.29 5.67 3.65
CA ASP A 80 20.58 6.04 3.05
C ASP A 80 20.55 7.38 2.31
N ARG A 81 19.34 7.83 1.94
CA ARG A 81 19.09 9.10 1.23
C ARG A 81 18.38 10.13 2.09
N ASN A 82 17.99 9.79 3.32
CA ASN A 82 17.13 10.61 4.17
C ASN A 82 15.85 11.07 3.44
N GLU A 83 15.24 10.16 2.68
CA GLU A 83 14.04 10.43 1.89
C GLU A 83 12.89 9.46 2.24
N ILE A 84 11.66 9.96 2.20
CA ILE A 84 10.43 9.18 2.28
C ILE A 84 9.64 9.41 1.00
N LEU A 85 9.51 8.38 0.17
CA LEU A 85 8.59 8.40 -0.97
C LEU A 85 7.17 8.21 -0.45
N MET A 86 6.21 8.97 -0.97
CA MET A 86 4.83 8.92 -0.51
C MET A 86 3.85 9.18 -1.66
N HIS A 87 2.72 8.49 -1.64
CA HIS A 87 1.53 8.92 -2.35
C HIS A 87 0.26 8.59 -1.55
N GLN A 88 -0.86 9.18 -1.97
CA GLN A 88 -2.18 8.83 -1.46
C GLN A 88 -3.05 8.33 -2.60
N ALA A 89 -3.97 7.42 -2.29
CA ALA A 89 -4.90 6.89 -3.26
C ALA A 89 -6.23 6.54 -2.60
N LYS A 90 -7.33 6.59 -3.35
CA LYS A 90 -8.64 6.12 -2.88
C LYS A 90 -8.81 4.66 -3.30
N ALA A 91 -9.03 3.77 -2.35
CA ALA A 91 -9.40 2.37 -2.65
C ALA A 91 -10.72 2.34 -3.43
N VAL A 92 -10.75 1.65 -4.58
CA VAL A 92 -11.92 1.62 -5.46
C VAL A 92 -12.39 0.21 -5.81
N ASP A 93 -11.51 -0.79 -5.81
CA ASP A 93 -11.88 -2.16 -6.17
C ASP A 93 -10.93 -3.21 -5.58
N ASN A 94 -11.32 -4.48 -5.64
CA ASN A 94 -10.45 -5.63 -5.39
C ASN A 94 -10.35 -6.49 -6.66
N ASP A 95 -9.19 -6.52 -7.29
CA ASP A 95 -8.99 -7.30 -8.52
C ASP A 95 -9.09 -8.82 -8.23
N PRO A 96 -10.02 -9.55 -8.88
CA PRO A 96 -10.21 -10.98 -8.68
C PRO A 96 -9.36 -11.87 -9.59
N ASP A 97 -8.57 -11.31 -10.52
CA ASP A 97 -7.77 -12.09 -11.47
C ASP A 97 -6.85 -13.09 -10.72
N ASP A 98 -6.67 -14.31 -11.23
CA ASP A 98 -5.84 -15.33 -10.57
C ASP A 98 -4.33 -15.16 -10.84
N ARG A 99 -3.95 -14.23 -11.72
CA ARG A 99 -2.56 -13.89 -12.02
C ARG A 99 -1.98 -13.00 -10.93
N ALA A 100 -0.66 -13.06 -10.80
CA ALA A 100 0.11 -12.38 -9.76
C ALA A 100 -0.37 -12.75 -8.35
N CYS A 101 -0.12 -11.89 -7.38
CA CYS A 101 -0.39 -12.13 -5.98
C CYS A 101 -1.89 -12.24 -5.62
N ARG A 102 -2.19 -12.81 -4.45
CA ARG A 102 -3.57 -13.16 -4.04
C ARG A 102 -4.43 -11.98 -3.63
N THR A 103 -3.91 -11.11 -2.77
CA THR A 103 -4.61 -9.88 -2.38
C THR A 103 -4.22 -8.78 -3.37
N LYS A 104 -5.21 -8.10 -3.93
CA LYS A 104 -5.02 -7.05 -4.92
C LYS A 104 -6.02 -5.94 -4.70
N LEU A 105 -5.55 -4.82 -4.14
CA LEU A 105 -6.35 -3.63 -3.91
C LEU A 105 -6.10 -2.64 -5.06
N ALA A 106 -7.15 -2.35 -5.84
CA ALA A 106 -7.09 -1.29 -6.83
C ALA A 106 -7.47 0.05 -6.18
N ALA A 107 -6.67 1.08 -6.46
CA ALA A 107 -6.85 2.41 -5.92
C ALA A 107 -6.61 3.48 -6.99
N GLU A 108 -7.36 4.57 -6.93
CA GLU A 108 -7.16 5.75 -7.77
C GLU A 108 -6.18 6.71 -7.07
N PRO A 109 -5.00 6.99 -7.64
CA PRO A 109 -4.04 7.90 -7.03
C PRO A 109 -4.61 9.32 -6.98
N ILE A 110 -4.35 10.00 -5.86
CA ILE A 110 -4.57 11.43 -5.74
C ILE A 110 -3.34 12.13 -6.34
N GLY A 111 -3.57 13.01 -7.31
CA GLY A 111 -2.52 13.76 -7.97
C GLY A 111 -2.15 13.19 -9.34
N ASP A 112 -0.89 13.38 -9.72
CA ASP A 112 -0.32 13.06 -11.02
C ASP A 112 0.20 11.63 -11.09
N MET A 113 -0.63 10.74 -11.65
CA MET A 113 -0.32 9.33 -11.86
C MET A 113 0.95 9.10 -12.70
N GLU A 114 1.35 10.02 -13.58
CA GLU A 114 2.54 9.83 -14.41
C GLU A 114 3.82 9.77 -13.58
N LYS A 115 3.84 10.44 -12.41
CA LYS A 115 4.98 10.38 -11.48
C LYS A 115 5.19 9.00 -10.87
N LEU A 116 4.16 8.14 -10.85
CA LEU A 116 4.30 6.77 -10.38
C LEU A 116 5.15 5.92 -11.32
N PHE A 117 5.39 6.37 -12.56
CA PHE A 117 6.36 5.76 -13.48
C PHE A 117 7.76 6.35 -13.34
N ALA A 118 7.93 7.41 -12.54
CA ALA A 118 9.22 8.01 -12.26
C ALA A 118 9.91 7.32 -11.07
N TYR A 119 11.21 7.55 -10.95
CA TYR A 119 12.01 7.20 -9.78
C TYR A 119 12.19 5.70 -9.46
N TRP A 120 11.77 4.76 -10.33
CA TRP A 120 12.03 3.32 -10.16
C TRP A 120 13.50 2.94 -10.20
N ASP A 121 14.35 3.79 -10.77
CA ASP A 121 15.81 3.68 -10.71
C ASP A 121 16.39 4.13 -9.36
N GLN A 122 15.63 4.93 -8.61
CA GLN A 122 16.06 5.57 -7.37
C GLN A 122 15.44 4.92 -6.13
N PHE A 123 14.22 4.40 -6.24
CA PHE A 123 13.47 3.72 -5.20
C PHE A 123 13.19 2.28 -5.63
N SER A 124 13.00 1.40 -4.64
CA SER A 124 12.62 0.02 -4.89
C SER A 124 11.21 -0.06 -5.48
N TRP A 125 10.79 -1.25 -5.89
CA TRP A 125 9.41 -1.51 -6.28
C TRP A 125 8.49 -1.75 -5.06
N HIS A 126 9.04 -2.19 -3.93
CA HIS A 126 8.27 -2.47 -2.72
C HIS A 126 7.89 -1.19 -1.96
N ARG A 127 6.58 -0.96 -1.80
CA ARG A 127 6.06 0.05 -0.86
C ARG A 127 5.24 -0.60 0.25
N VAL A 128 4.86 0.20 1.25
CA VAL A 128 3.88 -0.20 2.27
C VAL A 128 2.69 0.74 2.23
N THR A 129 1.51 0.17 1.96
CA THR A 129 0.22 0.85 1.95
C THR A 129 -0.47 0.71 3.32
N CYS A 130 -1.08 1.77 3.83
CA CYS A 130 -1.89 1.73 5.06
C CYS A 130 -3.20 2.51 4.87
N TYR A 131 -4.28 2.05 5.51
CA TYR A 131 -5.58 2.73 5.47
C TYR A 131 -5.57 4.00 6.33
N GLY A 132 -6.00 5.10 5.71
CA GLY A 132 -6.14 6.42 6.33
C GLY A 132 -5.31 7.51 5.64
N ASP A 133 -5.67 8.74 5.96
CA ASP A 133 -4.84 9.91 5.69
C ASP A 133 -3.72 9.99 6.72
N LEU A 134 -2.48 9.73 6.27
CA LEU A 134 -1.30 9.80 7.12
C LEU A 134 -0.32 10.87 6.61
N LYS A 135 -0.71 11.69 5.63
CA LYS A 135 0.20 12.65 5.00
C LYS A 135 0.83 13.57 6.04
N GLU A 136 0.02 14.24 6.86
CA GLU A 136 0.52 15.11 7.93
C GLU A 136 1.46 14.38 8.90
N SER A 137 1.12 13.16 9.30
CA SER A 137 1.96 12.36 10.21
C SER A 137 3.29 11.95 9.57
N ILE A 138 3.32 11.70 8.26
CA ILE A 138 4.54 11.38 7.52
C ILE A 138 5.43 12.61 7.37
N TYR A 139 4.86 13.78 7.07
CA TYR A 139 5.61 15.04 7.04
C TYR A 139 6.17 15.38 8.41
N ALA A 140 5.37 15.28 9.48
CA ALA A 140 5.85 15.53 10.84
C ALA A 140 7.00 14.58 11.23
N LEU A 141 6.93 13.30 10.81
CA LEU A 141 8.02 12.35 11.01
C LEU A 141 9.28 12.76 10.22
N ALA A 142 9.13 13.14 8.96
CA ALA A 142 10.24 13.58 8.14
C ALA A 142 10.91 14.84 8.72
N ASP A 143 10.12 15.81 9.16
CA ASP A 143 10.61 17.05 9.77
C ASP A 143 11.43 16.77 11.03
N GLU A 144 10.95 15.90 11.93
CA GLU A 144 11.67 15.51 13.15
C GLU A 144 12.99 14.77 12.84
N LEU A 145 13.02 14.01 11.74
CA LEU A 145 14.23 13.32 11.30
C LEU A 145 15.19 14.21 10.48
N GLY A 146 14.75 15.41 10.07
CA GLY A 146 15.46 16.24 9.10
C GLY A 146 15.52 15.62 7.69
N TRP A 147 14.50 14.83 7.34
CA TRP A 147 14.39 14.09 6.08
C TRP A 147 13.44 14.79 5.11
N LYS A 148 13.51 14.40 3.84
CA LYS A 148 12.68 14.96 2.78
C LYS A 148 11.57 14.00 2.38
N VAL A 149 10.35 14.50 2.20
CA VAL A 149 9.25 13.74 1.58
C VAL A 149 9.26 13.98 0.06
N VAL A 150 9.15 12.90 -0.72
CA VAL A 150 9.02 12.91 -2.18
C VAL A 150 7.63 12.39 -2.52
N GLU A 151 6.75 13.25 -3.07
CA GLU A 151 5.41 12.84 -3.50
C GLU A 151 5.45 12.23 -4.91
N GLU A 152 5.07 10.95 -5.04
CA GLU A 152 5.06 10.20 -6.32
C GLU A 152 3.69 10.16 -7.01
N ALA A 153 2.69 10.88 -6.50
CA ALA A 153 1.45 11.24 -7.19
C ALA A 153 0.98 12.61 -6.68
#